data_AF-A0A2N6DJA0-F1
#
_entry.id   AF-A0A2N6DJA0-F1
#
_cell.length_a   1.000
_cell.length_b   1.000
_cell.length_c   1.000
_cell.angle_alpha   90.00
_cell.angle_beta   90.00
_cell.angle_gamma   90.00
#
_symmetry.space_group_name_H-M   'P 1'
#
loop_
_entity.id
_entity.type
_entity.pdbx_description
1 polymer ?
#
loop_
_entity_poly.entity_id
_entity_poly.type
_entity_poly.pdbx_seq_one_letter_code
_entity_poly.pdbx_strand_id
1 'polypeptide(L)' 'MVITLEQQISDLSHKYRFKTLLGVRDICNILDWSRKTFYRRHAEGVFHEYGDIPETPDGKRGIKIPKQIVFAYFKTLYK' A
#
# COMPACT_ATOMS: atom_id res chain seq x y z
N MET A 1 -17.00 18.54 8.08
CA MET A 1 -17.08 17.65 6.89
C MET A 1 -16.34 16.38 7.24
N VAL A 2 -17.05 15.27 7.52
CA VAL A 2 -16.42 13.96 7.78
C VAL A 2 -16.28 13.28 6.43
N ILE A 3 -15.06 13.20 5.89
CA ILE A 3 -14.79 12.45 4.66
C ILE A 3 -14.95 10.97 5.03
N THR A 4 -15.84 10.25 4.36
CA THR A 4 -16.04 8.81 4.60
C THR A 4 -14.84 8.02 4.08
N LEU A 5 -14.56 6.86 4.68
CA LEU A 5 -13.46 5.97 4.26
C LEU A 5 -13.53 5.64 2.76
N GLU A 6 -14.74 5.44 2.24
CA GLU A 6 -14.98 5.19 0.81
C GLU A 6 -14.54 6.36 -0.06
N GLN A 7 -14.73 7.59 0.40
CA GLN A 7 -14.31 8.78 -0.32
C GLN A 7 -12.78 8.94 -0.31
N GLN A 8 -12.11 8.56 0.79
CA GLN A 8 -10.64 8.49 0.84
C GLN A 8 -10.10 7.42 -0.12
N ILE A 9 -10.68 6.22 -0.12
CA ILE A 9 -10.27 5.13 -1.04
C ILE A 9 -10.51 5.56 -2.50
N SER A 10 -11.63 6.22 -2.79
CA SER A 10 -11.92 6.74 -4.13
C SER A 10 -10.90 7.78 -4.58
N ASP A 11 -10.55 8.74 -3.71
CA ASP A 11 -9.55 9.77 -4.01
C ASP A 11 -8.15 9.16 -4.24
N LEU A 12 -7.72 8.26 -3.35
CA LEU A 12 -6.45 7.55 -3.49
C LEU A 12 -6.44 6.67 -4.75
N SER A 13 -7.51 5.94 -5.03
CA SER A 13 -7.63 5.13 -6.24
C SER A 13 -7.56 5.97 -7.51
N HIS A 14 -8.16 7.17 -7.51
CA HIS A 14 -8.07 8.12 -8.62
C HIS A 14 -6.66 8.68 -8.79
N LYS A 15 -6.00 9.09 -7.70
CA LYS A 15 -4.60 9.56 -7.68
C LYS A 15 -3.63 8.49 -8.19
N TYR A 16 -3.90 7.22 -7.88
CA TYR A 16 -3.07 6.08 -8.26
C TYR A 16 -3.64 5.27 -9.43
N ARG A 17 -4.56 5.85 -10.22
CA ARG A 17 -5.29 5.15 -11.28
C ARG A 17 -4.35 4.40 -12.24
N PHE A 18 -3.30 5.07 -12.70
CA PHE A 18 -2.32 4.54 -13.65
C PHE A 18 -1.19 3.72 -13.01
N LYS A 19 -1.08 3.70 -11.66
CA LYS A 19 -0.06 2.91 -10.97
C LYS A 19 -0.62 1.55 -10.59
N THR A 20 -0.13 0.48 -11.23
CA THR A 20 -0.45 -0.90 -10.82
C THR A 20 0.30 -1.31 -9.56
N LEU A 21 1.53 -0.80 -9.41
CA LEU A 21 2.41 -1.04 -8.26
C LEU A 21 2.69 0.27 -7.53
N LEU A 22 2.61 0.24 -6.20
CA LEU A 22 2.89 1.34 -5.30
C LEU A 22 4.26 1.14 -4.66
N GLY A 23 5.11 2.16 -4.68
CA GLY A 23 6.38 2.11 -3.96
C GLY A 23 6.20 2.41 -2.48
N VAL A 24 7.22 2.11 -1.67
CA VAL A 24 7.27 2.39 -0.22
C VAL A 24 6.71 3.77 0.14
N ARG A 25 7.09 4.83 -0.59
CA ARG A 25 6.64 6.20 -0.31
C ARG A 25 5.13 6.38 -0.52
N ASP A 26 4.58 5.82 -1.59
CA ASP A 26 3.15 5.90 -1.86
C ASP A 26 2.36 5.12 -0.79
N ILE A 27 2.86 3.94 -0.41
CA ILE A 27 2.24 3.10 0.61
C ILE A 27 2.26 3.79 1.98
N CYS A 28 3.40 4.36 2.37
CA CYS A 28 3.51 5.17 3.58
C CYS A 28 2.51 6.33 3.60
N ASN A 29 2.30 7.02 2.48
CA ASN A 29 1.33 8.10 2.40
C ASN A 29 -0.13 7.60 2.49
N ILE A 30 -0.44 6.43 1.93
CA ILE A 30 -1.79 5.85 1.96
C ILE A 30 -2.12 5.33 3.37
N LEU A 31 -1.19 4.62 4.00
CA LEU A 31 -1.38 3.98 5.30
C LEU A 31 -1.07 4.92 6.47
N ASP A 32 -0.69 6.17 6.20
CA ASP A 32 -0.17 7.13 7.18
C ASP A 32 0.95 6.53 8.06
N TRP A 33 1.90 5.86 7.41
CA TRP A 33 2.96 5.11 8.06
C TRP A 33 4.34 5.72 7.85
N SER A 34 5.18 5.59 8.87
CA SER A 34 6.62 5.81 8.71
C SER A 34 7.24 4.71 7.83
N ARG A 35 8.34 5.02 7.14
CA ARG A 35 9.10 4.00 6.38
C ARG A 35 9.54 2.84 7.28
N LYS A 36 9.90 3.13 8.54
CA LYS A 36 10.28 2.11 9.53
C LYS A 36 9.14 1.14 9.81
N THR A 37 7.91 1.67 9.99
CA THR A 37 6.70 0.85 10.18
C THR A 37 6.45 -0.03 8.96
N PHE A 38 6.55 0.53 7.76
CA PHE A 38 6.40 -0.22 6.52
C PHE A 38 7.39 -1.38 6.43
N TYR A 39 8.70 -1.12 6.58
CA TYR A 39 9.72 -2.17 6.45
C TYR A 39 9.56 -3.27 7.49
N ARG A 40 9.17 -2.90 8.72
CA ARG A 40 8.87 -3.88 9.77
C ARG A 40 7.71 -4.79 9.37
N ARG A 41 6.56 -4.20 8.97
CA ARG A 41 5.36 -4.95 8.57
C ARG A 41 5.59 -5.79 7.32
N HIS A 42 6.38 -5.27 6.38
CA HIS A 42 6.79 -6.02 5.20
C HIS A 42 7.69 -7.20 5.56
N ALA A 43 8.67 -7.01 6.45
CA ALA A 43 9.52 -8.10 6.95
C ALA A 43 8.73 -9.13 7.77
N GLU A 44 7.69 -8.70 8.48
CA GLU A 44 6.70 -9.56 9.14
C GLU A 44 5.80 -10.31 8.13
N GLY A 45 5.90 -10.04 6.82
CA GLY A 45 5.13 -10.73 5.80
C GLY A 45 3.66 -10.30 5.71
N VAL A 46 3.26 -9.21 6.36
CA VAL A 46 1.84 -8.79 6.48
C VAL A 46 1.16 -8.62 5.13
N PHE A 47 1.87 -8.12 4.13
CA PHE A 47 1.29 -7.90 2.79
C PHE A 47 1.14 -9.20 1.99
N HIS A 48 1.90 -10.26 2.32
CA HIS A 48 1.80 -11.57 1.66
C HIS A 48 0.48 -12.27 2.00
N GLU A 49 -0.14 -11.94 3.13
CA GLU A 49 -1.47 -12.45 3.50
C GLU A 49 -2.58 -11.96 2.56
N TYR A 50 -2.36 -10.83 1.86
CA TYR A 50 -3.36 -10.20 1.00
C TYR A 50 -3.10 -10.44 -0.50
N GLY A 51 -1.99 -11.08 -0.86
CA GLY A 51 -1.67 -11.47 -2.22
C GLY A 51 -0.18 -11.65 -2.48
N ASP A 52 0.14 -12.12 -3.68
CA ASP A 52 1.51 -12.30 -4.13
C ASP A 52 2.16 -10.94 -4.45
N ILE A 53 3.33 -10.71 -3.87
CA ILE A 53 4.13 -9.51 -4.13
C ILE A 53 5.23 -9.94 -5.10
N PRO A 54 5.19 -9.50 -6.36
CA PRO A 54 6.18 -9.90 -7.33
C PRO A 54 7.55 -9.45 -6.83
N GLU A 55 8.46 -10.41 -6.63
CA GLU A 55 9.86 -10.11 -6.37
C GLU A 55 10.41 -9.31 -7.55
N THR A 56 10.66 -8.03 -7.34
CA THR A 56 11.33 -7.23 -8.36
C THR A 56 12.75 -7.76 -8.51
N PRO A 57 13.17 -8.24 -9.69
CA PRO A 57 14.42 -8.96 -9.89
C PRO A 57 15.68 -8.09 -9.79
N ASP A 58 15.57 -6.86 -9.28
CA ASP A 58 16.64 -5.88 -9.28
C ASP A 58 16.66 -5.19 -7.91
N GLY A 59 17.54 -5.66 -7.02
CA GLY A 59 17.75 -5.13 -5.68
C GLY A 59 18.13 -3.64 -5.60
N LYS A 60 18.21 -2.94 -6.75
CA LYS A 60 18.38 -1.49 -6.83
C LYS A 60 17.05 -0.72 -6.98
N ARG A 61 15.95 -1.37 -7.32
CA ARG A 61 14.61 -0.76 -7.43
C ARG A 61 13.80 -1.11 -6.18
N GLY A 62 13.69 -0.17 -5.26
CA GLY A 62 13.04 -0.36 -3.96
C GLY A 62 11.64 -1.00 -4.02
N ILE A 63 11.22 -1.58 -2.90
CA ILE A 63 10.01 -2.42 -2.74
C ILE A 63 8.77 -1.77 -3.37
N LYS A 64 8.09 -2.56 -4.22
CA LYS A 64 6.84 -2.19 -4.87
C LYS A 64 5.77 -3.24 -4.59
N ILE A 65 4.62 -2.80 -4.08
CA ILE A 65 3.48 -3.68 -3.76
C ILE A 65 2.32 -3.35 -4.71
N PRO A 66 1.61 -4.34 -5.25
CA PRO A 66 0.37 -4.13 -5.98
C PRO A 66 -0.61 -3.23 -5.24
N LYS A 67 -1.20 -2.24 -5.94
CA LYS A 67 -2.15 -1.30 -5.32
C LYS A 67 -3.32 -1.98 -4.63
N GLN A 68 -3.77 -3.12 -5.19
CA GLN A 68 -4.92 -3.88 -4.71
C GLN A 68 -4.67 -4.42 -3.30
N ILE A 69 -3.47 -4.95 -3.06
CA ILE A 69 -3.02 -5.47 -1.77
C ILE A 69 -3.00 -4.34 -0.73
N VAL A 70 -2.46 -3.17 -1.10
CA VAL A 70 -2.37 -2.02 -0.20
C VAL A 70 -3.76 -1.49 0.16
N PHE A 71 -4.67 -1.37 -0.81
CA PHE A 71 -6.04 -0.92 -0.55
C PHE A 71 -6.87 -1.94 0.25
N ALA A 72 -6.70 -3.23 0.00
CA ALA A 72 -7.33 -4.28 0.79
C ALA A 72 -6.88 -4.21 2.27
N TYR A 73 -5.59 -3.99 2.48
CA TYR A 73 -5.03 -3.80 3.83
C TYR A 73 -5.55 -2.52 4.49
N PHE A 74 -5.54 -1.38 3.78
CA PHE A 74 -6.07 -0.12 4.28
C PHE A 74 -7.54 -0.25 4.73
N LYS A 75 -8.39 -0.88 3.91
CA LYS A 75 -9.79 -1.13 4.26
C LYS A 75 -9.92 -1.98 5.53
N THR A 76 -8.99 -2.90 5.78
CA THR A 76 -8.99 -3.76 6.97
C THR A 76 -8.62 -2.98 8.24
N LEU A 77 -7.73 -1.99 8.15
CA LEU A 77 -7.29 -1.17 9.28
C LEU A 77 -8.35 -0.20 9.80
N TYR A 78 -9.15 0.38 8.91
CA TYR A 78 -10.08 1.49 9.24
C TYR A 78 -11.56 1.04 9.22
N LYS A 79 -11.83 -0.18 9.67
CA LYS A 79 -13.16 -0.80 9.72
C LYS A 79 -14.21 0.04 10.44
#